data_AF-A0A6I3MTA6-F1
#
_entry.id   AF-A0A6I3MTA6-F1
#
_cell.length_a   1.000
_cell.length_b   1.000
_cell.length_c   1.000
_cell.angle_alpha   90.00
_cell.angle_beta   90.00
_cell.angle_gamma   90.00
#
_symmetry.space_group_name_H-M   'P 1'
#
loop_
_entity.id
_entity.type
_entity.pdbx_description
1 polymer ?
#
loop_
_entity_poly.entity_id
_entity_poly.type
_entity_poly.pdbx_seq_one_letter_code
_entity_poly.pdbx_strand_id
1 'polypeptide(L)'
;MKNVLILFPKLEDVFNNITDRHSEIFLPVVAIPKTLINENWEGYFFILQFNEDPYNRETVKYFTEYCTDTMISFTIENDKYNFDTDLAYFDTTDDWKEYQIETKEKFEGSKNEFLNTGNKFNIAEIKIGGEPEWWQGDATPNDTNGNPMVFITEIETYPFCADSCDKKIYVFYSREHNQIVHLYQTT
;
A
#
# COMPACT_ATOMS: atom_id res chain seq x y z
N MET A 1 10.97 23.76 -3.99
CA MET A 1 11.23 22.93 -2.79
C MET A 1 11.48 21.51 -3.29
N LYS A 2 12.50 20.81 -2.77
CA LYS A 2 12.69 19.38 -3.12
C LYS A 2 11.45 18.61 -2.67
N ASN A 3 10.86 17.83 -3.56
CA ASN A 3 9.72 16.97 -3.29
C ASN A 3 10.21 15.80 -2.41
N VAL A 4 10.09 15.96 -1.09
CA VAL A 4 10.56 14.98 -0.10
C VAL A 4 9.43 13.98 0.16
N LEU A 5 9.77 12.70 0.17
CA LEU A 5 8.87 11.62 0.58
C LEU A 5 8.43 11.81 2.04
N ILE A 6 7.18 11.52 2.37
CA ILE A 6 6.66 11.63 3.75
C ILE A 6 6.52 10.22 4.31
N LEU A 7 7.29 9.85 5.32
CA LEU A 7 7.10 8.58 6.01
C LEU A 7 5.96 8.65 7.04
N PHE A 8 5.29 7.52 7.23
CA PHE A 8 4.20 7.33 8.19
C PHE A 8 3.11 8.42 8.09
N PRO A 9 2.56 8.69 6.90
CA PRO A 9 1.50 9.69 6.75
C PRO A 9 0.29 9.29 7.59
N LYS A 10 -0.51 10.28 7.99
CA LYS A 10 -1.66 10.01 8.85
C LYS A 10 -2.80 9.44 8.03
N LEU A 11 -3.67 8.64 8.63
CA LEU A 11 -4.84 8.08 7.92
C LEU A 11 -5.72 9.19 7.34
N GLU A 12 -5.86 10.33 8.03
CA GLU A 12 -6.59 11.50 7.54
C GLU A 12 -6.00 12.14 6.28
N ASP A 13 -4.74 11.88 5.96
CA ASP A 13 -4.14 12.32 4.71
C ASP A 13 -4.47 11.34 3.57
N VAL A 14 -4.67 10.06 3.90
CA VAL A 14 -4.88 8.98 2.95
C VAL A 14 -6.34 8.84 2.54
N PHE A 15 -7.30 8.86 3.48
CA PHE A 15 -8.68 8.44 3.24
C PHE A 15 -9.72 9.56 3.45
N ASN A 16 -10.84 9.50 2.74
CA ASN A 16 -11.97 10.43 2.90
C ASN A 16 -12.88 10.08 4.09
N ASN A 17 -13.27 8.81 4.23
CA ASN A 17 -14.30 8.35 5.16
C ASN A 17 -13.75 7.36 6.20
N ILE A 18 -12.89 7.86 7.08
CA ILE A 18 -12.18 7.02 8.07
C ILE A 18 -13.15 6.46 9.10
N THR A 19 -13.03 5.16 9.31
CA THR A 19 -13.68 4.40 10.38
C THR A 19 -12.59 3.72 11.22
N ASP A 20 -12.94 3.22 12.40
CA ASP A 20 -11.99 2.48 13.26
C ASP A 20 -11.31 1.33 12.50
N ARG A 21 -12.06 0.66 11.61
CA ARG A 21 -11.57 -0.39 10.71
C ARG A 21 -10.38 0.04 9.84
N HIS A 22 -10.35 1.28 9.35
CA HIS A 22 -9.22 1.75 8.55
C HIS A 22 -7.91 1.72 9.36
N SER A 23 -7.98 2.05 10.65
CA SER A 23 -6.82 2.03 11.54
C SER A 23 -6.40 0.64 12.01
N GLU A 24 -7.28 -0.35 11.86
CA GLU A 24 -6.97 -1.76 12.10
C GLU A 24 -6.28 -2.40 10.90
N ILE A 25 -6.66 -1.97 9.70
CA ILE A 25 -6.29 -2.62 8.43
C ILE A 25 -5.08 -1.95 7.80
N PHE A 26 -5.12 -0.63 7.62
CA PHE A 26 -4.17 0.09 6.80
C PHE A 26 -3.12 0.79 7.66
N LEU A 27 -1.86 0.52 7.34
CA LEU A 27 -0.69 1.11 7.96
C LEU A 27 0.04 1.95 6.90
N PRO A 28 -0.23 3.26 6.81
CA PRO A 28 0.41 4.09 5.78
C PRO A 28 1.92 4.20 6.00
N VAL A 29 2.69 3.78 5.01
CA VAL A 29 4.15 3.67 5.11
C VAL A 29 4.84 4.92 4.55
N VAL A 30 4.50 5.30 3.32
CA VAL A 30 5.10 6.48 2.67
C VAL A 30 4.07 7.19 1.81
N ALA A 31 4.21 8.51 1.69
CA ALA A 31 3.57 9.33 0.68
C ALA A 31 4.61 9.81 -0.33
N ILE A 32 4.36 9.56 -1.60
CA ILE A 32 5.18 9.96 -2.74
C ILE A 32 4.47 11.10 -3.49
N PRO A 33 5.08 12.29 -3.61
CA PRO A 33 4.56 13.34 -4.47
C PRO A 33 4.36 12.83 -5.90
N LYS A 34 3.16 12.98 -6.48
CA LYS A 34 2.89 12.51 -7.86
C LYS A 34 3.78 13.20 -8.90
N THR A 35 4.26 14.41 -8.57
CA THR A 35 5.25 15.18 -9.33
C THR A 35 6.58 14.46 -9.55
N LEU A 36 6.92 13.46 -8.73
CA LEU A 36 8.12 12.63 -8.96
C LEU A 36 7.95 11.61 -10.08
N ILE A 37 6.71 11.29 -10.45
CA ILE A 37 6.37 10.40 -11.57
C ILE A 37 6.09 11.23 -12.83
N ASN A 38 5.35 12.31 -12.69
CA ASN A 38 5.07 13.26 -13.77
C ASN A 38 4.94 14.66 -13.20
N GLU A 39 5.74 15.60 -13.67
CA GLU A 39 5.82 16.98 -13.14
C GLU A 39 4.49 17.74 -13.11
N ASN A 40 3.51 17.34 -13.94
CA ASN A 40 2.20 17.96 -14.05
C ASN A 40 1.13 17.30 -13.16
N TRP A 41 1.48 16.26 -12.39
CA TRP A 41 0.54 15.59 -11.50
C TRP A 41 0.63 16.17 -10.08
N GLU A 42 -0.51 16.52 -9.52
CA GLU A 42 -0.62 17.06 -8.16
C GLU A 42 -1.06 16.00 -7.15
N GLY A 43 -0.77 16.25 -5.87
CA GLY A 43 -1.11 15.36 -4.76
C GLY A 43 -0.04 14.29 -4.49
N TYR A 44 -0.46 13.22 -3.82
CA TYR A 44 0.41 12.12 -3.37
C TYR A 44 -0.13 10.75 -3.78
N PHE A 45 0.78 9.80 -3.97
CA PHE A 45 0.51 8.38 -3.87
C PHE A 45 0.88 7.90 -2.46
N PHE A 46 0.04 7.08 -1.86
CA PHE A 46 0.24 6.52 -0.53
C PHE A 46 0.48 5.02 -0.65
N ILE A 47 1.53 4.54 0.00
CA ILE A 47 1.86 3.12 0.06
C ILE A 47 1.38 2.63 1.41
N LEU A 48 0.62 1.55 1.39
CA LEU A 48 -0.03 1.02 2.58
C LEU A 48 0.52 -0.37 2.86
N GLN A 49 0.98 -0.61 4.08
CA GLN A 49 1.10 -1.96 4.59
C GLN A 49 -0.27 -2.41 5.11
N PHE A 50 -0.57 -3.68 4.87
CA PHE A 50 -1.79 -4.35 5.30
C PHE A 50 -1.51 -5.84 5.42
N ASN A 51 -2.28 -6.52 6.26
CA ASN A 51 -2.25 -7.97 6.39
C ASN A 51 -3.44 -8.59 5.69
N GLU A 52 -3.18 -9.66 4.96
CA GLU A 52 -4.19 -10.53 4.38
C GLU A 52 -4.07 -11.89 5.05
N ASP A 53 -5.20 -12.55 5.30
CA ASP A 53 -5.25 -13.93 5.79
C ASP A 53 -5.42 -14.86 4.58
N PRO A 54 -4.34 -15.49 4.09
CA PRO A 54 -4.38 -16.33 2.89
C PRO A 54 -5.20 -17.62 3.10
N TYR A 55 -5.58 -17.93 4.35
CA TYR A 55 -6.39 -19.09 4.68
C TYR A 55 -7.87 -18.74 4.84
N ASN A 56 -8.23 -17.46 4.90
CA ASN A 56 -9.62 -17.05 5.01
C ASN A 56 -10.33 -17.07 3.65
N ARG A 57 -10.94 -18.22 3.32
CA ARG A 57 -11.71 -18.39 2.07
C ARG A 57 -12.96 -17.52 1.96
N GLU A 58 -13.45 -16.94 3.07
CA GLU A 58 -14.61 -16.05 3.03
C GLU A 58 -14.30 -14.74 2.30
N THR A 59 -13.03 -14.35 2.16
CA THR A 59 -12.63 -13.11 1.50
C THR A 59 -12.98 -13.08 0.00
N VAL A 60 -13.06 -14.26 -0.64
CA VAL A 60 -13.31 -14.39 -2.08
C VAL A 60 -14.62 -13.72 -2.54
N LYS A 61 -15.61 -13.59 -1.64
CA LYS A 61 -16.89 -12.90 -1.97
C LYS A 61 -16.73 -11.38 -2.15
N TYR A 62 -15.61 -10.82 -1.70
CA TYR A 62 -15.27 -9.41 -1.85
C TYR A 62 -14.31 -9.14 -3.01
N PHE A 63 -13.89 -10.19 -3.73
CA PHE A 63 -12.96 -10.04 -4.85
C PHE A 63 -13.59 -9.24 -5.99
N THR A 64 -12.75 -8.41 -6.59
CA THR A 64 -13.04 -7.63 -7.79
C THR A 64 -11.94 -7.87 -8.81
N GLU A 65 -11.98 -7.18 -9.95
CA GLU A 65 -10.89 -7.23 -10.94
C GLU A 65 -9.53 -6.82 -10.35
N TYR A 66 -9.54 -5.92 -9.37
CA TYR A 66 -8.33 -5.34 -8.76
C TYR A 66 -8.25 -5.52 -7.24
N CYS A 67 -9.13 -6.38 -6.67
CA CYS A 67 -9.06 -6.85 -5.29
C CYS A 67 -9.06 -8.38 -5.33
N THR A 68 -7.90 -8.98 -5.10
CA THR A 68 -7.63 -10.43 -5.18
C THR A 68 -6.65 -10.82 -4.09
N ASP A 69 -6.35 -12.11 -3.93
CA ASP A 69 -5.37 -12.66 -2.99
C ASP A 69 -3.94 -12.09 -3.11
N THR A 70 -3.66 -11.25 -4.10
CA THR A 70 -2.36 -10.57 -4.27
C THR A 70 -2.48 -9.09 -4.61
N MET A 71 -3.69 -8.53 -4.69
CA MET A 71 -3.92 -7.14 -5.09
C MET A 71 -5.03 -6.51 -4.27
N ILE A 72 -4.84 -5.25 -3.92
CA ILE A 72 -5.91 -4.38 -3.44
C ILE A 72 -5.91 -3.09 -4.25
N SER A 73 -7.07 -2.46 -4.38
CA SER A 73 -7.21 -1.24 -5.19
C SER A 73 -8.04 -0.17 -4.52
N PHE A 74 -7.75 1.07 -4.92
CA PHE A 74 -8.42 2.24 -4.45
C PHE A 74 -8.71 3.20 -5.60
N THR A 75 -9.92 3.72 -5.63
CA THR A 75 -10.26 4.90 -6.43
C THR A 75 -9.81 6.15 -5.69
N ILE A 76 -9.19 7.08 -6.41
CA ILE A 76 -8.73 8.37 -5.88
C ILE A 76 -9.80 9.43 -6.15
N GLU A 77 -10.38 9.96 -5.07
CA GLU A 77 -11.32 11.07 -5.11
C GLU A 77 -10.84 12.18 -4.16
N ASN A 78 -10.74 13.41 -4.67
CA ASN A 78 -10.21 14.56 -3.91
C ASN A 78 -8.84 14.27 -3.28
N ASP A 79 -7.95 13.65 -4.07
CA ASP A 79 -6.60 13.22 -3.65
C ASP A 79 -6.54 12.23 -2.48
N LYS A 80 -7.66 11.57 -2.19
CA LYS A 80 -7.79 10.58 -1.11
C LYS A 80 -8.35 9.27 -1.64
N TYR A 81 -7.99 8.19 -0.96
CA TYR A 81 -8.32 6.84 -1.34
C TYR A 81 -9.70 6.47 -0.82
N ASN A 82 -10.44 5.77 -1.67
CA ASN A 82 -11.63 5.01 -1.33
C ASN A 82 -11.33 3.56 -1.74
N PHE A 83 -11.44 2.63 -0.80
CA PHE A 83 -11.20 1.22 -1.09
C PHE A 83 -12.27 0.68 -2.05
N ASP A 84 -11.87 -0.05 -3.08
CA ASP A 84 -12.75 -0.43 -4.20
C ASP A 84 -13.73 -1.58 -3.86
N THR A 85 -13.67 -2.11 -2.64
CA THR A 85 -14.59 -3.15 -2.13
C THR A 85 -14.90 -2.92 -0.63
N ASP A 86 -15.43 -3.94 0.05
CA ASP A 86 -15.78 -3.87 1.46
C ASP A 86 -14.56 -4.14 2.37
N LEU A 87 -14.43 -3.41 3.49
CA LEU A 87 -13.36 -3.63 4.47
C LEU A 87 -13.42 -4.99 5.18
N ALA A 88 -14.56 -5.70 5.08
CA ALA A 88 -14.68 -7.10 5.48
C ALA A 88 -13.82 -8.05 4.61
N TYR A 89 -13.26 -7.56 3.49
CA TYR A 89 -12.17 -8.21 2.76
C TYR A 89 -11.00 -8.61 3.68
N PHE A 90 -10.69 -7.76 4.67
CA PHE A 90 -9.60 -7.94 5.62
C PHE A 90 -10.02 -8.64 6.91
N ASP A 91 -11.22 -9.23 6.95
CA ASP A 91 -11.60 -10.05 8.09
C ASP A 91 -10.68 -11.28 8.16
N THR A 92 -10.21 -11.57 9.37
CA THR A 92 -9.20 -12.58 9.64
C THR A 92 -9.79 -13.72 10.46
N THR A 93 -9.26 -14.92 10.28
CA THR A 93 -9.46 -16.02 11.22
C THR A 93 -8.83 -15.66 12.58
N ASP A 94 -9.25 -16.32 13.65
CA ASP A 94 -8.75 -16.02 15.00
C ASP A 94 -7.21 -16.17 15.09
N ASP A 95 -6.65 -17.17 14.42
CA ASP A 95 -5.20 -17.40 14.37
C ASP A 95 -4.43 -16.24 13.70
N TRP A 96 -5.06 -15.53 12.76
CA TRP A 96 -4.41 -14.43 12.04
C TRP A 96 -4.56 -13.06 12.74
N LYS A 97 -5.45 -12.95 13.72
CA LYS A 97 -5.61 -11.72 14.52
C LYS A 97 -4.37 -11.41 15.34
N GLU A 98 -3.73 -12.44 15.91
CA GLU A 98 -2.48 -12.26 16.67
C GLU A 98 -1.38 -11.68 15.76
N TYR A 99 -1.25 -12.22 14.54
CA TYR A 99 -0.31 -11.71 13.54
C TYR A 99 -0.57 -10.25 13.16
N GLN A 100 -1.85 -9.87 13.01
CA GLN A 100 -2.25 -8.49 12.73
C GLN A 100 -1.88 -7.54 13.88
N ILE A 101 -2.07 -7.97 15.12
CA ILE A 101 -1.67 -7.19 16.30
C ILE A 101 -0.15 -7.00 16.33
N GLU A 102 0.62 -8.08 16.18
CA GLU A 102 2.08 -8.00 16.18
C GLU A 102 2.64 -7.07 15.09
N THR A 103 2.10 -7.17 13.87
CA THR A 103 2.48 -6.29 12.75
C THR A 103 2.25 -4.82 13.09
N LYS A 104 1.09 -4.51 13.68
CA LYS A 104 0.73 -3.14 14.08
C LYS A 104 1.63 -2.60 15.20
N GLU A 105 1.94 -3.43 16.20
CA GLU A 105 2.85 -3.04 17.28
C GLU A 105 4.26 -2.73 16.76
N LYS A 106 4.78 -3.56 15.85
CA LYS A 106 6.09 -3.34 15.23
C LYS A 106 6.09 -2.10 14.34
N PHE A 107 5.04 -1.89 13.55
CA PHE A 107 4.86 -0.67 12.75
C PHE A 107 4.86 0.60 13.62
N GLU A 108 4.10 0.62 14.72
CA GLU A 108 4.10 1.76 15.64
C GLU A 108 5.46 1.95 16.33
N GLY A 109 6.18 0.86 16.63
CA GLY A 109 7.57 0.91 17.07
C GLY A 109 8.49 1.63 16.08
N SER A 110 8.46 1.22 14.81
CA SER A 110 9.22 1.82 13.71
C SER A 110 8.88 3.28 13.49
N LYS A 111 7.59 3.63 13.52
CA LYS A 111 7.09 5.01 13.42
C LYS A 111 7.60 5.87 14.57
N ASN A 112 7.51 5.38 15.81
CA ASN A 112 8.02 6.09 16.98
C ASN A 112 9.55 6.27 16.91
N GLU A 113 10.28 5.26 16.44
CA GLU A 113 11.72 5.37 16.23
C GLU A 113 12.05 6.44 15.17
N PHE A 114 11.34 6.45 14.03
CA PHE A 114 11.52 7.48 13.01
C PHE A 114 11.30 8.88 13.56
N LEU A 115 10.19 9.09 14.30
CA LEU A 115 9.86 10.39 14.89
C LEU A 115 10.92 10.86 15.89
N ASN A 116 11.60 9.94 16.58
CA ASN A 116 12.63 10.27 17.58
C ASN A 116 14.05 10.42 17.00
N THR A 117 14.39 9.64 15.98
CA THR A 117 15.79 9.51 15.49
C THR A 117 16.01 10.06 14.08
N GLY A 118 14.94 10.28 13.31
CA GLY A 118 14.96 11.00 12.04
C GLY A 118 15.42 10.20 10.82
N ASN A 119 16.20 9.10 10.94
CA ASN A 119 16.39 8.20 9.79
C ASN A 119 17.07 6.85 10.12
N LYS A 120 16.35 5.75 9.85
CA LYS A 120 16.91 4.39 9.67
C LYS A 120 16.36 3.66 8.44
N PHE A 121 15.20 4.09 7.95
CA PHE A 121 14.59 3.60 6.73
C PHE A 121 15.34 4.31 5.60
N ASN A 122 16.04 3.60 4.72
CA ASN A 122 16.79 4.23 3.64
C ASN A 122 15.84 4.88 2.62
N ILE A 123 15.20 6.00 2.97
CA ILE A 123 14.19 6.69 2.15
C ILE A 123 14.75 7.06 0.77
N ALA A 124 16.04 7.39 0.73
CA ALA A 124 16.75 7.73 -0.50
C ALA A 124 16.91 6.53 -1.47
N GLU A 125 16.71 5.30 -0.99
CA GLU A 125 16.76 4.07 -1.77
C GLU A 125 15.37 3.61 -2.24
N ILE A 126 14.29 4.28 -1.83
CA ILE A 126 12.95 3.97 -2.35
C ILE A 126 12.92 4.30 -3.84
N LYS A 127 12.65 3.29 -4.65
CA LYS A 127 12.59 3.38 -6.10
C LYS A 127 11.32 4.09 -6.55
N ILE A 128 11.47 5.12 -7.38
CA ILE A 128 10.35 5.92 -7.90
C ILE A 128 10.32 5.81 -9.43
N GLY A 129 9.23 5.25 -9.97
CA GLY A 129 9.05 5.00 -11.39
C GLY A 129 10.04 3.97 -11.99
N GLY A 130 10.13 3.97 -13.32
CA GLY A 130 10.92 2.97 -14.06
C GLY A 130 10.17 1.64 -14.20
N GLU A 131 10.91 0.53 -14.16
CA GLU A 131 10.36 -0.83 -14.26
C GLU A 131 10.47 -1.54 -12.90
N PRO A 132 9.45 -2.33 -12.48
CA PRO A 132 9.47 -3.09 -11.23
C PRO A 132 10.55 -4.19 -11.22
N GLU A 133 11.13 -4.45 -10.05
CA GLU A 133 11.97 -5.62 -9.78
C GLU A 133 11.14 -6.71 -9.11
N TRP A 134 10.55 -7.54 -9.96
CA TRP A 134 9.68 -8.65 -9.58
C TRP A 134 10.41 -9.72 -8.76
N TRP A 135 9.78 -10.17 -7.67
CA TRP A 135 10.25 -11.32 -6.87
C TRP A 135 9.82 -12.66 -7.47
N GLN A 136 8.59 -12.76 -7.97
CA GLN A 136 8.03 -14.01 -8.48
C GLN A 136 7.87 -13.99 -10.01
N GLY A 137 7.28 -12.93 -10.56
CA GLY A 137 7.05 -12.78 -11.99
C GLY A 137 6.36 -11.45 -12.32
N ASP A 138 6.32 -11.12 -13.62
CA ASP A 138 5.61 -9.93 -14.08
C ASP A 138 4.11 -10.08 -13.83
N ALA A 139 3.57 -9.15 -13.05
CA ALA A 139 2.17 -9.07 -12.70
C ALA A 139 1.62 -7.66 -12.90
N THR A 140 2.19 -6.90 -13.86
CA THR A 140 1.75 -5.55 -14.19
C THR A 140 0.23 -5.55 -14.46
N PRO A 141 -0.58 -4.83 -13.67
CA PRO A 141 -2.02 -4.77 -13.90
C PRO A 141 -2.30 -3.91 -15.14
N ASN A 142 -3.33 -4.30 -15.89
CA ASN A 142 -3.89 -3.46 -16.96
C ASN A 142 -5.09 -2.69 -16.40
N ASP A 143 -5.30 -1.46 -16.85
CA ASP A 143 -6.53 -0.71 -16.58
C ASP A 143 -7.74 -1.32 -17.31
N THR A 144 -8.93 -0.78 -17.06
CA THR A 144 -10.19 -1.29 -17.62
C THR A 144 -10.27 -1.18 -19.14
N ASN A 145 -9.38 -0.40 -19.77
CA ASN A 145 -9.23 -0.32 -21.22
C ASN A 145 -8.18 -1.29 -21.78
N GLY A 146 -7.55 -2.09 -20.92
CA GLY A 146 -6.51 -3.06 -21.27
C GLY A 146 -5.12 -2.44 -21.42
N ASN A 147 -4.90 -1.19 -21.01
CA ASN A 147 -3.57 -0.58 -21.05
C ASN A 147 -2.79 -0.89 -19.77
N PRO A 148 -1.47 -1.17 -19.83
CA PRO A 148 -0.68 -1.37 -18.63
C PRO A 148 -0.70 -0.11 -17.74
N MET A 149 -0.93 -0.31 -16.45
CA MET A 149 -0.91 0.78 -15.47
C MET A 149 0.51 1.30 -15.26
N VAL A 150 0.63 2.58 -14.87
CA VAL A 150 1.92 3.23 -14.64
C VAL A 150 2.51 2.73 -13.33
N PHE A 151 3.71 2.16 -13.37
CA PHE A 151 4.46 1.80 -12.17
C PHE A 151 4.88 3.06 -11.38
N ILE A 152 4.60 3.06 -10.08
CA ILE A 152 4.88 4.18 -9.17
C ILE A 152 6.10 3.90 -8.32
N THR A 153 6.11 2.77 -7.60
CA THR A 153 7.15 2.41 -6.64
C THR A 153 7.04 0.94 -6.28
N GLU A 154 8.10 0.44 -5.68
CA GLU A 154 8.09 -0.81 -4.93
C GLU A 154 8.70 -0.60 -3.54
N ILE A 155 8.26 -1.39 -2.56
CA ILE A 155 8.80 -1.33 -1.21
C ILE A 155 8.71 -2.69 -0.51
N GLU A 156 9.76 -3.06 0.20
CA GLU A 156 9.72 -4.18 1.14
C GLU A 156 9.11 -3.70 2.46
N THR A 157 8.26 -4.51 3.08
CA THR A 157 7.56 -4.14 4.32
C THR A 157 8.40 -4.42 5.56
N TYR A 158 9.38 -5.33 5.46
CA TYR A 158 10.25 -5.73 6.56
C TYR A 158 10.91 -4.55 7.29
N PRO A 159 11.50 -3.54 6.60
CA PRO A 159 12.06 -2.38 7.28
C PRO A 159 11.06 -1.65 8.18
N PHE A 160 9.77 -1.65 7.83
CA PHE A 160 8.73 -0.89 8.54
C PHE A 160 8.04 -1.69 9.63
N CYS A 161 7.85 -2.99 9.41
CA CYS A 161 7.00 -3.80 10.27
C CYS A 161 7.71 -5.03 10.85
N ALA A 162 8.95 -5.32 10.45
CA ALA A 162 9.73 -6.49 10.89
C ALA A 162 8.89 -7.79 10.88
N ASP A 163 8.11 -7.93 9.81
CA ASP A 163 7.20 -9.04 9.57
C ASP A 163 8.01 -10.33 9.43
N SER A 164 7.45 -11.46 9.85
CA SER A 164 8.11 -12.77 9.69
C SER A 164 8.08 -13.31 8.26
N CYS A 165 7.26 -12.72 7.40
CA CYS A 165 7.15 -13.06 5.98
C CYS A 165 7.62 -11.84 5.18
N ASP A 166 8.62 -12.06 4.33
CA ASP A 166 9.11 -11.01 3.44
C ASP A 166 8.01 -10.73 2.41
N LYS A 167 7.48 -9.50 2.45
CA LYS A 167 6.46 -8.98 1.54
C LYS A 167 7.02 -7.75 0.82
N LYS A 168 6.89 -7.75 -0.50
CA LYS A 168 7.19 -6.60 -1.36
C LYS A 168 5.91 -6.12 -2.00
N ILE A 169 5.60 -4.85 -1.80
CA ILE A 169 4.46 -4.16 -2.40
C ILE A 169 4.93 -3.39 -3.61
N TYR A 170 4.22 -3.56 -4.72
CA TYR A 170 4.35 -2.82 -5.96
C TYR A 170 3.11 -1.96 -6.13
N VAL A 171 3.29 -0.69 -6.49
CA VAL A 171 2.19 0.25 -6.64
C VAL A 171 2.08 0.70 -8.09
N PHE A 172 0.87 0.60 -8.63
CA PHE A 172 0.54 0.95 -10.00
C PHE A 172 -0.62 1.95 -10.05
N TYR A 173 -0.64 2.81 -11.06
CA TYR A 173 -1.65 3.85 -11.21
C TYR A 173 -2.25 3.89 -12.61
N SER A 174 -3.57 3.82 -12.71
CA SER A 174 -4.31 4.19 -13.91
C SER A 174 -4.77 5.63 -13.81
N ARG A 175 -4.19 6.51 -14.64
CA ARG A 175 -4.59 7.92 -14.70
C ARG A 175 -5.99 8.11 -15.26
N GLU A 176 -6.36 7.32 -16.26
CA GLU A 176 -7.65 7.46 -16.93
C GLU A 176 -8.82 7.20 -15.97
N HIS A 177 -8.62 6.26 -15.04
CA HIS A 177 -9.64 5.82 -14.09
C HIS A 177 -9.40 6.37 -12.67
N ASN A 178 -8.36 7.18 -12.46
CA ASN A 178 -7.90 7.63 -11.13
C ASN A 178 -7.81 6.49 -10.12
N GLN A 179 -7.31 5.32 -10.55
CA GLN A 179 -7.25 4.11 -9.73
C GLN A 179 -5.80 3.79 -9.39
N ILE A 180 -5.56 3.40 -8.14
CA ILE A 180 -4.29 2.86 -7.68
C ILE A 180 -4.44 1.40 -7.27
N VAL A 181 -3.47 0.58 -7.63
CA VAL A 181 -3.40 -0.84 -7.30
C VAL A 181 -2.13 -1.09 -6.49
N HIS A 182 -2.29 -1.67 -5.31
CA HIS A 182 -1.21 -2.22 -4.50
C HIS A 182 -1.20 -3.73 -4.73
N LEU A 183 -0.21 -4.19 -5.47
CA LEU A 183 0.07 -5.60 -5.69
C LEU A 183 1.17 -6.03 -4.73
N TYR A 184 1.12 -7.25 -4.21
CA TYR A 184 2.23 -7.78 -3.41
C TYR A 184 2.70 -9.16 -3.85
N GLN A 185 3.97 -9.42 -3.61
CA GLN A 185 4.60 -10.73 -3.75
C GLN A 185 5.32 -11.06 -2.43
N THR A 186 5.35 -12.34 -2.10
CA THR A 186 6.02 -12.87 -0.91
C THR A 186 7.05 -13.94 -1.29
N THR A 187 8.04 -14.19 -0.43
CA THR A 187 9.07 -15.23 -0.62
C THR A 187 9.13 -16.20 0.55
#